data_AF-A0A373CMV1-F1
#
_entry.id   AF-A0A373CMV1-F1
#
_cell.length_a   1.000
_cell.length_b   1.000
_cell.length_c   1.000
_cell.angle_alpha   90.00
_cell.angle_beta   90.00
_cell.angle_gamma   90.00
#
_symmetry.space_group_name_H-M   'P 1'
#
loop_
_entity.id
_entity.type
_entity.pdbx_description
1 polymer ?
#
loop_
_entity_poly.entity_id
_entity_poly.type
_entity_poly.pdbx_seq_one_letter_code
_entity_poly.pdbx_strand_id
1 'polypeptide(L)'
;MKKTNIIPTASVLIALVCAALLFINWNPEALFQSDDPPVSRNDIEQNSTADFTGSPAGADISQLNGAEDFEETNFEVEYVTVEPVGIVPTGVSSLKPWVSHYNTHTYKGRTTTGSRRAEVRTSSFDLLGNYLPYYLLELPDHTYILAQIPQKSVKAIEQGESVTLPIGQKIGMTDTARNHLSAICEEYEADMDGVFYAFDSEWQEEHHSTLLLVRFGVAALLWFVLAVGLTLAGWKLFKSKEG
;
A
#
# COMPACT_ATOMS: atom_id res chain seq x y z
N MET A 1 22.78 -4.00 -37.10
CA MET A 1 22.10 -2.70 -36.93
C MET A 1 23.08 -1.58 -37.27
N LYS A 2 22.70 -0.59 -38.07
CA LYS A 2 23.55 0.60 -38.34
C LYS A 2 23.81 1.32 -37.01
N LYS A 3 25.07 1.68 -36.70
CA LYS A 3 25.49 2.34 -35.45
C LYS A 3 24.63 3.56 -35.08
N THR A 4 24.04 4.21 -36.08
CA THR A 4 23.16 5.39 -35.97
C THR A 4 21.88 5.16 -35.16
N ASN A 5 21.36 3.93 -35.10
CA ASN A 5 20.12 3.62 -34.38
C ASN A 5 20.36 3.07 -32.96
N ILE A 6 21.61 2.77 -32.59
CA ILE A 6 21.92 2.16 -31.28
C ILE A 6 21.67 3.16 -30.15
N ILE A 7 22.07 4.42 -30.33
CA ILE A 7 21.90 5.48 -29.34
C ILE A 7 20.42 5.70 -29.00
N PRO A 8 19.51 5.95 -29.98
CA PRO A 8 18.12 6.16 -29.65
C PRO A 8 17.45 4.92 -29.05
N THR A 9 17.78 3.71 -29.53
CA THR A 9 17.24 2.48 -28.95
C THR A 9 17.70 2.29 -27.50
N ALA A 10 18.99 2.48 -27.20
CA ALA A 10 19.49 2.34 -25.83
C ALA A 10 18.90 3.40 -24.89
N SER A 11 18.80 4.65 -25.33
CA SER A 11 18.21 5.74 -24.55
C SER A 11 16.75 5.47 -24.19
N VAL A 12 15.95 4.97 -25.15
CA VAL A 12 14.55 4.61 -24.92
C VAL A 12 14.42 3.46 -23.91
N LEU A 13 15.28 2.44 -24.00
CA LEU A 13 15.27 1.31 -23.07
C LEU A 13 15.66 1.73 -21.65
N ILE A 14 16.70 2.54 -21.49
CA ILE A 14 17.11 3.06 -20.18
C ILE A 14 16.00 3.91 -19.57
N ALA A 15 15.41 4.82 -20.35
CA ALA A 15 14.29 5.64 -19.90
C ALA A 15 13.10 4.77 -19.47
N LEU A 16 12.82 3.67 -20.20
CA LEU A 16 11.71 2.77 -19.89
C LEU A 16 11.92 2.06 -18.55
N VAL A 17 13.14 1.60 -18.28
CA VAL A 17 13.49 0.99 -16.99
C VAL A 17 13.30 1.99 -15.85
N CYS A 18 13.79 3.23 -16.00
CA CYS A 18 13.61 4.26 -14.98
C CYS A 18 12.13 4.59 -14.72
N ALA A 19 11.33 4.72 -15.78
CA ALA A 19 9.90 4.98 -15.67
C ALA A 19 9.15 3.80 -15.03
N ALA A 20 9.51 2.56 -15.37
CA ALA A 20 8.94 1.37 -14.74
C ALA A 20 9.28 1.32 -13.24
N LEU A 21 10.52 1.63 -12.85
CA LEU A 21 10.92 1.70 -11.44
C LEU A 21 10.15 2.78 -10.68
N LEU A 22 9.92 3.95 -11.28
CA LEU A 22 9.08 4.99 -10.68
C LEU A 22 7.64 4.49 -10.52
N PHE A 23 7.07 3.92 -11.57
CA PHE A 23 5.68 3.43 -11.55
C PHE A 23 5.44 2.38 -10.46
N ILE A 24 6.40 1.48 -10.25
CA ILE A 24 6.29 0.40 -9.27
C ILE A 24 6.45 0.91 -7.83
N ASN A 25 7.39 1.84 -7.60
CA ASN A 25 7.76 2.25 -6.24
C ASN A 25 7.03 3.51 -5.74
N TRP A 26 6.41 4.28 -6.62
CA TRP A 26 5.77 5.54 -6.26
C TRP A 26 4.28 5.37 -5.96
N ASN A 27 3.87 5.82 -4.77
CA ASN A 27 2.48 5.86 -4.36
C ASN A 27 2.00 7.33 -4.29
N PRO A 28 1.07 7.77 -5.16
CA PRO A 28 0.53 9.12 -5.15
C PRO A 28 -0.61 9.30 -4.16
N GLU A 29 -1.00 8.28 -3.39
CA GLU A 29 -2.06 8.41 -2.36
C GLU A 29 -1.82 9.60 -1.44
N ALA A 30 -0.55 9.85 -1.07
CA ALA A 30 -0.16 11.00 -0.25
C ALA A 30 -0.45 12.38 -0.89
N LEU A 31 -0.72 12.45 -2.20
CA LEU A 31 -1.12 13.70 -2.88
C LEU A 31 -2.63 13.95 -2.83
N PHE A 32 -3.43 12.91 -2.55
CA PHE A 32 -4.89 12.94 -2.57
C PHE A 32 -5.52 12.76 -1.19
N GLN A 33 -4.77 12.24 -0.22
CA GLN A 33 -5.19 12.28 1.17
C GLN A 33 -5.28 13.74 1.61
N SER A 34 -6.50 14.22 1.79
CA SER A 34 -6.79 15.51 2.40
C SER A 34 -6.21 15.51 3.83
N ASP A 35 -5.74 16.66 4.29
CA ASP A 35 -5.46 16.89 5.71
C ASP A 35 -6.79 17.01 6.46
N ASP A 36 -7.56 15.92 6.47
CA ASP A 36 -8.86 15.86 7.13
C ASP A 36 -8.66 16.06 8.63
N PRO A 37 -9.59 16.78 9.30
CA PRO A 37 -9.50 16.98 10.73
C PRO A 37 -9.56 15.62 11.45
N PRO A 38 -8.81 15.45 12.56
CA PRO A 38 -8.89 14.26 13.38
C PRO A 38 -10.33 13.97 13.80
N VAL A 39 -10.75 12.71 13.64
CA VAL A 39 -12.07 12.23 14.01
C VAL A 39 -12.09 11.92 15.50
N SER A 40 -13.00 12.55 16.23
CA SER A 40 -13.20 12.33 17.67
C SER A 40 -14.19 11.20 17.94
N ARG A 41 -14.23 10.70 19.17
CA ARG A 41 -15.24 9.71 19.61
C ARG A 41 -16.66 10.26 19.47
N ASN A 42 -16.85 11.56 19.72
CA ASN A 42 -18.16 12.20 19.57
C ASN A 42 -18.64 12.21 18.11
N ASP A 43 -17.72 12.33 17.13
CA ASP A 43 -18.08 12.27 15.70
C ASP A 43 -18.55 10.86 15.31
N ILE A 44 -17.91 9.83 15.87
CA ILE A 44 -18.30 8.41 15.69
C ILE A 44 -19.69 8.16 16.30
N GLU A 45 -19.92 8.63 17.53
CA GLU A 45 -21.21 8.47 18.22
C GLU A 45 -22.36 9.18 17.47
N GLN A 46 -22.10 10.34 16.88
CA GLN A 46 -23.10 11.10 16.13
C GLN A 46 -23.43 10.50 14.76
N ASN A 47 -22.51 9.71 14.19
CA ASN A 47 -22.68 9.12 12.86
C ASN A 47 -22.32 7.63 12.85
N SER A 48 -23.04 6.86 13.66
CA SER A 48 -22.89 5.41 13.83
C SER A 48 -22.99 4.55 12.54
N THR A 49 -23.44 5.12 11.42
CA THR A 49 -23.55 4.42 10.13
C THR A 49 -22.36 4.62 9.20
N ALA A 50 -21.49 5.59 9.48
CA ALA A 50 -20.30 5.83 8.69
C ALA A 50 -19.14 4.95 9.17
N ASP A 51 -18.31 4.51 8.22
CA ASP A 51 -17.02 3.89 8.52
C ASP A 51 -15.97 4.98 8.70
N PHE A 52 -15.27 4.96 9.83
CA PHE A 52 -14.20 5.91 10.14
C PHE A 52 -12.80 5.29 10.03
N THR A 53 -12.72 4.03 9.62
CA THR A 53 -11.46 3.31 9.44
C THR A 53 -10.57 4.04 8.43
N GLY A 54 -9.30 4.23 8.77
CA GLY A 54 -8.33 4.97 7.94
C GLY A 54 -8.37 6.49 8.10
N SER A 55 -9.32 7.05 8.85
CA SER A 55 -9.35 8.47 9.18
C SER A 55 -8.28 8.84 10.23
N PRO A 56 -7.80 10.10 10.27
CA PRO A 56 -6.88 10.54 11.32
C PRO A 56 -7.52 10.43 12.71
N ALA A 57 -6.81 9.81 13.66
CA ALA A 57 -7.33 9.59 15.00
C ALA A 57 -7.30 10.85 15.86
N GLY A 58 -8.44 11.20 16.47
CA GLY A 58 -8.53 12.19 17.54
C GLY A 58 -7.89 11.69 18.84
N ALA A 59 -7.52 12.62 19.72
CA ALA A 59 -6.85 12.30 21.00
C ALA A 59 -7.74 11.55 22.01
N ASP A 60 -9.04 11.45 21.74
CA ASP A 60 -10.04 10.77 22.56
C ASP A 60 -10.41 9.37 22.04
N ILE A 61 -9.79 8.92 20.95
CA ILE A 61 -9.88 7.53 20.47
C ILE A 61 -9.04 6.62 21.37
N SER A 62 -9.52 5.40 21.61
CA SER A 62 -8.82 4.42 22.44
C SER A 62 -7.48 4.04 21.80
N GLN A 63 -6.38 4.21 22.54
CA GLN A 63 -5.04 3.86 22.10
C GLN A 63 -4.64 2.48 22.63
N LEU A 64 -4.16 1.60 21.74
CA LEU A 64 -3.61 0.30 22.10
C LEU A 64 -2.19 0.48 22.63
N ASN A 65 -1.93 -0.02 23.84
CA ASN A 65 -0.60 0.00 24.45
C ASN A 65 0.07 -1.37 24.43
N GLY A 66 -0.73 -2.44 24.27
CA GLY A 66 -0.26 -3.81 24.25
C GLY A 66 -1.16 -4.78 23.49
N ALA A 67 -0.67 -5.99 23.27
CA ALA A 67 -1.39 -7.04 22.56
C ALA A 67 -2.64 -7.48 23.33
N GLU A 68 -2.61 -7.45 24.67
CA GLU A 68 -3.76 -7.76 25.52
C GLU A 68 -4.93 -6.79 25.25
N ASP A 69 -4.65 -5.47 25.14
CA ASP A 69 -5.66 -4.47 24.76
C ASP A 69 -6.31 -4.80 23.40
N PHE A 70 -5.51 -5.31 22.46
CA PHE A 70 -5.97 -5.71 21.13
C PHE A 70 -6.76 -7.03 21.14
N GLU A 71 -6.42 -7.96 22.03
CA GLU A 71 -7.19 -9.19 22.23
C GLU A 71 -8.60 -8.89 22.76
N GLU A 72 -8.71 -7.96 23.71
CA GLU A 72 -9.99 -7.52 24.28
C GLU A 72 -10.85 -6.69 23.31
N THR A 73 -10.25 -6.10 22.28
CA THR A 73 -10.94 -5.29 21.28
C THR A 73 -11.95 -6.14 20.49
N ASN A 74 -13.20 -5.68 20.41
CA ASN A 74 -14.24 -6.35 19.65
C ASN A 74 -14.08 -6.20 18.14
N PHE A 75 -14.28 -7.31 17.40
CA PHE A 75 -14.18 -7.36 15.94
C PHE A 75 -15.19 -6.42 15.26
N GLU A 76 -14.72 -5.60 14.31
CA GLU A 76 -15.53 -4.73 13.43
C GLU A 76 -16.49 -3.75 14.13
N VAL A 77 -16.33 -3.55 15.44
CA VAL A 77 -17.21 -2.68 16.25
C VAL A 77 -16.43 -1.54 16.88
N GLU A 78 -15.26 -1.85 17.44
CA GLU A 78 -14.48 -0.88 18.20
C GLU A 78 -13.41 -0.20 17.34
N TYR A 79 -13.39 1.12 17.44
CA TYR A 79 -12.39 1.96 16.80
C TYR A 79 -11.24 2.23 17.77
N VAL A 80 -10.03 1.85 17.34
CA VAL A 80 -8.81 1.97 18.12
C VAL A 80 -7.70 2.59 17.28
N THR A 81 -6.73 3.20 17.93
CA THR A 81 -5.50 3.71 17.29
C THR A 81 -4.28 3.15 18.01
N VAL A 82 -3.11 3.33 17.44
CA VAL A 82 -1.85 2.82 17.99
C VAL A 82 -0.70 3.75 17.65
N GLU A 83 0.23 3.88 18.59
CA GLU A 83 1.53 4.53 18.38
C GLU A 83 2.62 3.46 18.46
N PRO A 84 2.96 2.82 17.34
CA PRO A 84 3.93 1.74 17.33
C PRO A 84 5.34 2.27 17.55
N VAL A 85 6.17 1.45 18.21
CA VAL A 85 7.60 1.72 18.45
C VAL A 85 8.46 1.14 17.33
N GLY A 86 7.97 0.09 16.67
CA GLY A 86 8.69 -0.64 15.65
C GLY A 86 7.75 -1.34 14.66
N ILE A 87 8.32 -1.80 13.55
CA ILE A 87 7.60 -2.53 12.51
C ILE A 87 8.47 -3.61 11.89
N VAL A 88 7.90 -4.80 11.70
CA VAL A 88 8.56 -5.94 11.06
C VAL A 88 7.75 -6.37 9.83
N PRO A 89 8.36 -6.40 8.62
CA PRO A 89 7.70 -6.86 7.41
C PRO A 89 7.57 -8.38 7.40
N THR A 90 6.36 -8.89 7.17
CA THR A 90 6.11 -10.35 7.13
C THR A 90 6.42 -10.97 5.76
N GLY A 91 6.49 -10.16 4.70
CA GLY A 91 6.59 -10.64 3.31
C GLY A 91 5.30 -11.30 2.77
N VAL A 92 4.24 -11.35 3.57
CA VAL A 92 2.91 -11.86 3.18
C VAL A 92 1.99 -10.68 2.89
N SER A 93 1.12 -10.80 1.91
CA SER A 93 0.15 -9.77 1.54
C SER A 93 -1.18 -10.41 1.16
N SER A 94 -2.30 -9.84 1.61
CA SER A 94 -3.65 -10.25 1.20
C SER A 94 -4.14 -9.43 0.02
N LEU A 95 -5.09 -9.96 -0.74
CA LEU A 95 -5.79 -9.20 -1.77
C LEU A 95 -6.59 -8.08 -1.11
N LYS A 96 -6.50 -6.86 -1.67
CA LYS A 96 -7.29 -5.71 -1.22
C LYS A 96 -8.79 -6.04 -1.22
N PRO A 97 -9.55 -5.68 -0.16
CA PRO A 97 -10.98 -5.98 -0.09
C PRO A 97 -11.79 -5.44 -1.28
N TRP A 98 -11.42 -4.25 -1.77
CA TRP A 98 -12.05 -3.59 -2.92
C TRP A 98 -11.57 -4.08 -4.30
N VAL A 99 -10.65 -5.06 -4.34
CA VAL A 99 -10.19 -5.67 -5.59
C VAL A 99 -10.90 -6.98 -5.83
N SER A 100 -11.55 -7.11 -6.99
CA SER A 100 -12.24 -8.34 -7.35
C SER A 100 -11.31 -9.55 -7.39
N HIS A 101 -11.78 -10.64 -6.80
CA HIS A 101 -11.11 -11.94 -6.83
C HIS A 101 -11.02 -12.53 -8.24
N TYR A 102 -11.83 -12.05 -9.19
CA TYR A 102 -11.85 -12.55 -10.56
C TYR A 102 -11.43 -11.48 -11.56
N ASN A 103 -10.66 -11.90 -12.56
CA ASN A 103 -10.42 -11.07 -13.73
C ASN A 103 -11.65 -11.13 -14.63
N THR A 104 -12.55 -10.14 -14.55
CA THR A 104 -13.68 -10.04 -15.47
C THR A 104 -13.36 -9.12 -16.63
N HIS A 105 -13.68 -9.54 -17.85
CA HIS A 105 -13.56 -8.71 -19.04
C HIS A 105 -14.93 -8.60 -19.72
N THR A 106 -15.43 -7.38 -19.85
CA THR A 106 -16.68 -7.10 -20.54
C THR A 106 -16.38 -6.52 -21.91
N TYR A 107 -16.73 -7.26 -22.97
CA TYR A 107 -16.59 -6.79 -24.35
C TYR A 107 -17.92 -6.95 -25.07
N LYS A 108 -18.42 -5.87 -25.69
CA LYS A 108 -19.69 -5.82 -26.42
C LYS A 108 -20.87 -6.43 -25.63
N GLY A 109 -20.97 -6.12 -24.34
CA GLY A 109 -22.05 -6.59 -23.47
C GLY A 109 -21.93 -8.05 -23.02
N ARG A 110 -20.84 -8.75 -23.35
CA ARG A 110 -20.55 -10.11 -22.86
C ARG A 110 -19.44 -10.06 -21.82
N THR A 111 -19.76 -10.46 -20.59
CA THR A 111 -18.79 -10.61 -19.51
C THR A 111 -18.19 -12.01 -19.56
N THR A 112 -16.86 -12.09 -19.66
CA THR A 112 -16.11 -13.34 -19.51
C THR A 112 -15.34 -13.29 -18.19
N THR A 113 -15.57 -14.28 -17.34
CA THR A 113 -14.79 -14.47 -16.11
C THR A 113 -13.51 -15.23 -16.45
N GLY A 114 -12.38 -14.58 -16.25
CA GLY A 114 -11.04 -15.12 -16.42
C GLY A 114 -10.53 -15.80 -15.14
N SER A 115 -9.21 -15.85 -14.98
CA SER A 115 -8.56 -16.48 -13.83
C SER A 115 -8.92 -15.80 -12.50
N ARG A 116 -8.98 -16.61 -11.44
CA ARG A 116 -9.08 -16.12 -10.05
C ARG A 116 -7.71 -15.61 -9.58
N ARG A 117 -7.69 -14.44 -8.95
CA ARG A 117 -6.52 -13.89 -8.24
C ARG A 117 -6.30 -14.66 -6.94
N ALA A 118 -5.05 -14.83 -6.53
CA ALA A 118 -4.74 -15.44 -5.25
C ALA A 118 -5.23 -14.53 -4.11
N GLU A 119 -5.76 -15.12 -3.04
CA GLU A 119 -6.18 -14.37 -1.85
C GLU A 119 -4.97 -13.85 -1.06
N VAL A 120 -3.88 -14.62 -1.08
CA VAL A 120 -2.63 -14.31 -0.38
C VAL A 120 -1.47 -14.46 -1.34
N ARG A 121 -0.49 -13.58 -1.19
CA ARG A 121 0.74 -13.57 -1.95
C ARG A 121 1.93 -13.39 -1.04
N THR A 122 2.96 -14.19 -1.25
CA THR A 122 4.23 -14.16 -0.49
C THR A 122 5.35 -13.45 -1.25
N SER A 123 5.05 -12.89 -2.42
CA SER A 123 6.01 -12.19 -3.27
C SER A 123 5.79 -10.69 -3.14
N SER A 124 6.86 -9.96 -2.84
CA SER A 124 6.88 -8.50 -2.75
C SER A 124 6.65 -7.80 -4.10
N PHE A 125 6.60 -8.54 -5.21
CA PHE A 125 6.47 -7.96 -6.54
C PHE A 125 5.01 -7.84 -6.98
N ASP A 126 4.38 -6.71 -6.66
CA ASP A 126 3.01 -6.40 -7.06
C ASP A 126 2.92 -5.22 -8.03
N LEU A 127 3.04 -5.52 -9.32
CA LEU A 127 2.95 -4.53 -10.41
C LEU A 127 1.66 -3.70 -10.42
N LEU A 128 0.56 -4.29 -9.97
CA LEU A 128 -0.76 -3.65 -10.03
C LEU A 128 -1.18 -3.03 -8.69
N GLY A 129 -0.44 -3.26 -7.61
CA GLY A 129 -0.78 -2.75 -6.28
C GLY A 129 -2.13 -3.27 -5.77
N ASN A 130 -2.46 -4.51 -6.09
CA ASN A 130 -3.71 -5.19 -5.69
C ASN A 130 -3.64 -5.80 -4.29
N TYR A 131 -2.46 -5.93 -3.69
CA TYR A 131 -2.28 -6.60 -2.41
C TYR A 131 -1.90 -5.63 -1.29
N LEU A 132 -2.40 -5.91 -0.07
CA LEU A 132 -2.05 -5.23 1.18
C LEU A 132 -1.04 -6.07 1.95
N PRO A 133 0.18 -5.56 2.20
CA PRO A 133 1.16 -6.26 3.02
C PRO A 133 0.71 -6.34 4.48
N TYR A 134 0.98 -7.48 5.10
CA TYR A 134 0.90 -7.65 6.54
C TYR A 134 2.21 -7.24 7.19
N TYR A 135 2.10 -6.55 8.32
CA TYR A 135 3.22 -6.18 9.17
C TYR A 135 2.95 -6.67 10.58
N LEU A 136 4.02 -6.94 11.33
CA LEU A 136 3.96 -7.00 12.77
C LEU A 136 4.31 -5.62 13.31
N LEU A 137 3.40 -5.01 14.05
CA LEU A 137 3.64 -3.76 14.76
C LEU A 137 4.11 -4.07 16.16
N GLU A 138 5.23 -3.47 16.55
CA GLU A 138 5.71 -3.48 17.92
C GLU A 138 5.01 -2.36 18.70
N LEU A 139 4.30 -2.74 19.75
CA LEU A 139 3.56 -1.84 20.63
C LEU A 139 4.47 -1.25 21.72
N PRO A 140 4.02 -0.20 22.45
CA PRO A 140 4.79 0.40 23.54
C PRO A 140 5.25 -0.57 24.64
N ASP A 141 4.52 -1.67 24.86
CA ASP A 141 4.89 -2.74 25.81
C ASP A 141 5.82 -3.81 25.22
N HIS A 142 6.31 -3.61 23.99
CA HIS A 142 7.13 -4.54 23.22
C HIS A 142 6.45 -5.84 22.80
N THR A 143 5.12 -5.89 22.86
CA THR A 143 4.34 -6.97 22.23
C THR A 143 4.09 -6.68 20.75
N TYR A 144 3.73 -7.72 20.01
CA TYR A 144 3.52 -7.63 18.57
C TYR A 144 2.08 -7.94 18.19
N ILE A 145 1.51 -7.11 17.33
CA ILE A 145 0.20 -7.36 16.71
C ILE A 145 0.31 -7.40 15.20
N LEU A 146 -0.52 -8.23 14.56
CA LEU A 146 -0.66 -8.22 13.10
C LEU A 146 -1.44 -6.99 12.65
N ALA A 147 -0.92 -6.31 11.63
CA ALA A 147 -1.53 -5.09 11.12
C ALA A 147 -1.44 -4.94 9.60
N GLN A 148 -2.42 -4.20 9.08
CA GLN A 148 -2.48 -3.68 7.72
C GLN A 148 -2.67 -2.18 7.79
N ILE A 149 -1.59 -1.46 7.48
CA ILE A 149 -1.51 -0.01 7.66
C ILE A 149 -1.01 0.69 6.38
N PRO A 150 -1.35 1.98 6.19
CA PRO A 150 -0.90 2.74 5.04
C PRO A 150 0.62 2.80 4.91
N GLN A 151 1.13 2.75 3.68
CA GLN A 151 2.57 2.76 3.40
C GLN A 151 3.26 4.06 3.90
N LYS A 152 2.52 5.17 3.99
CA LYS A 152 3.01 6.43 4.58
C LYS A 152 3.42 6.21 6.04
N SER A 153 2.56 5.56 6.81
CA SER A 153 2.81 5.24 8.22
C SER A 153 3.95 4.24 8.37
N VAL A 154 4.01 3.19 7.53
CA VAL A 154 5.13 2.23 7.51
C VAL A 154 6.47 2.96 7.36
N LYS A 155 6.59 3.83 6.35
CA LYS A 155 7.85 4.56 6.08
C LYS A 155 8.23 5.50 7.23
N ALA A 156 7.26 6.11 7.89
CA ALA A 156 7.53 6.99 9.02
C ALA A 156 8.06 6.20 10.23
N ILE A 157 7.45 5.05 10.53
CA ILE A 157 7.91 4.14 11.60
C ILE A 157 9.31 3.61 11.29
N GLU A 158 9.57 3.18 10.05
CA GLU A 158 10.90 2.72 9.60
C GLU A 158 11.97 3.82 9.72
N GLN A 159 11.58 5.09 9.65
CA GLN A 159 12.47 6.25 9.84
C GLN A 159 12.66 6.60 11.33
N GLY A 160 11.99 5.91 12.24
CA GLY A 160 12.02 6.17 13.68
C GLY A 160 11.18 7.37 14.11
N GLU A 161 10.22 7.80 13.28
CA GLU A 161 9.29 8.85 13.64
C GLU A 161 8.16 8.29 14.53
N SER A 162 7.84 9.00 15.62
CA SER A 162 6.67 8.69 16.43
C SER A 162 5.42 9.16 15.69
N VAL A 163 4.60 8.22 15.22
CA VAL A 163 3.39 8.49 14.44
C VAL A 163 2.20 7.79 15.07
N THR A 164 1.14 8.56 15.32
CA THR A 164 -0.19 8.04 15.65
C THR A 164 -0.81 7.47 14.38
N LEU A 165 -1.13 6.18 14.40
CA LEU A 165 -1.77 5.54 13.26
C LEU A 165 -3.20 6.06 13.05
N PRO A 166 -3.71 5.98 11.82
CA PRO A 166 -5.13 6.21 11.57
C PRO A 166 -6.00 5.30 12.43
N ILE A 167 -7.27 5.69 12.58
CA ILE A 167 -8.27 4.86 13.23
C ILE A 167 -8.31 3.51 12.51
N GLY A 168 -8.23 2.43 13.28
CA GLY A 168 -8.33 1.07 12.78
C GLY A 168 -9.34 0.25 13.58
N GLN A 169 -9.65 -0.91 13.02
CA GLN A 169 -10.52 -1.91 13.63
C GLN A 169 -9.83 -3.27 13.65
N LYS A 170 -10.25 -4.13 14.59
CA LYS A 170 -9.88 -5.54 14.57
C LYS A 170 -10.76 -6.25 13.55
N ILE A 171 -10.16 -6.79 12.50
CA ILE A 171 -10.86 -7.58 11.48
C ILE A 171 -10.41 -9.04 11.51
N GLY A 172 -11.29 -9.92 11.05
CA GLY A 172 -10.96 -11.33 10.89
C GLY A 172 -9.94 -11.58 9.77
N MET A 173 -9.09 -12.58 9.96
CA MET A 173 -8.15 -13.05 8.95
C MET A 173 -8.65 -14.34 8.28
N THR A 174 -8.36 -14.50 6.98
CA THR A 174 -8.67 -15.75 6.27
C THR A 174 -7.73 -16.89 6.68
N ASP A 175 -8.21 -18.13 6.64
CA ASP A 175 -7.41 -19.32 6.95
C ASP A 175 -6.14 -19.41 6.07
N THR A 176 -6.25 -18.98 4.81
CA THR A 176 -5.12 -18.93 3.88
C THR A 176 -4.01 -17.99 4.39
N ALA A 177 -4.38 -16.81 4.87
CA ALA A 177 -3.42 -15.83 5.40
C ALA A 177 -2.82 -16.34 6.72
N ARG A 178 -3.65 -16.90 7.60
CA ARG A 178 -3.22 -17.51 8.88
C ARG A 178 -2.15 -18.58 8.65
N ASN A 179 -2.35 -19.47 7.68
CA ASN A 179 -1.37 -20.52 7.37
C ASN A 179 -0.02 -19.96 6.92
N HIS A 180 -0.01 -18.89 6.12
CA HIS A 180 1.23 -18.27 5.64
C HIS A 180 1.94 -17.42 6.71
N LEU A 181 1.19 -16.86 7.66
CA LEU A 181 1.70 -16.00 8.73
C LEU A 181 2.11 -16.78 9.98
N SER A 182 1.56 -17.98 10.19
CA SER A 182 1.78 -18.83 11.37
C SER A 182 3.23 -18.87 11.86
N ALA A 183 4.17 -19.21 10.98
CA ALA A 183 5.58 -19.33 11.35
C ALA A 183 6.20 -18.01 11.86
N ILE A 184 5.82 -16.87 11.28
CA ILE A 184 6.33 -15.55 11.69
C ILE A 184 5.61 -15.07 12.95
N CYS A 185 4.31 -15.31 13.07
CA CYS A 185 3.55 -14.95 14.28
C CYS A 185 4.01 -15.76 15.49
N GLU A 186 4.33 -17.06 15.32
CA GLU A 186 4.88 -17.90 16.38
C GLU A 186 6.27 -17.42 16.85
N GLU A 187 7.10 -16.89 15.95
CA GLU A 187 8.44 -16.36 16.30
C GLU A 187 8.36 -15.10 17.19
N TYR A 188 7.33 -14.27 16.98
CA TYR A 188 7.13 -13.00 17.68
C TYR A 188 6.05 -13.06 18.76
N GLU A 189 5.51 -14.25 19.05
CA GLU A 189 4.40 -14.49 19.98
C GLU A 189 3.17 -13.59 19.71
N ALA A 190 2.93 -13.27 18.44
CA ALA A 190 1.84 -12.39 18.02
C ALA A 190 0.53 -13.17 17.83
N ASP A 191 -0.57 -12.63 18.36
CA ASP A 191 -1.89 -13.24 18.17
C ASP A 191 -2.34 -13.20 16.69
N MET A 192 -3.02 -14.26 16.28
CA MET A 192 -3.54 -14.47 14.93
C MET A 192 -5.08 -14.46 14.87
N ASP A 193 -5.76 -14.14 15.97
CA ASP A 193 -7.21 -14.09 16.00
C ASP A 193 -7.76 -12.94 15.14
N GLY A 194 -7.09 -11.80 15.18
CA GLY A 194 -7.45 -10.61 14.41
C GLY A 194 -6.27 -9.87 13.81
N VAL A 195 -6.58 -8.96 12.89
CA VAL A 195 -5.62 -8.07 12.26
C VAL A 195 -6.09 -6.63 12.50
N PHE A 196 -5.18 -5.78 12.95
CA PHE A 196 -5.44 -4.35 13.04
C PHE A 196 -5.46 -3.75 11.63
N TYR A 197 -6.61 -3.28 11.19
CA TYR A 197 -6.82 -2.77 9.84
C TYR A 197 -7.15 -1.28 9.88
N ALA A 198 -6.31 -0.45 9.27
CA ALA A 198 -6.41 1.01 9.31
C ALA A 198 -6.41 1.64 7.90
N PHE A 199 -7.07 0.98 6.96
CA PHE A 199 -7.28 1.51 5.61
C PHE A 199 -8.72 1.97 5.42
N ASP A 200 -8.87 3.17 4.87
CA ASP A 200 -10.17 3.65 4.37
C ASP A 200 -10.49 2.90 3.06
N SER A 201 -11.32 1.87 3.17
CA SER A 201 -11.65 1.01 2.03
C SER A 201 -12.51 1.73 1.00
N GLU A 202 -13.42 2.61 1.45
CA GLU A 202 -14.34 3.34 0.58
C GLU A 202 -13.57 4.36 -0.27
N TRP A 203 -12.74 5.18 0.37
CA TRP A 203 -11.89 6.15 -0.33
C TRP A 203 -10.94 5.46 -1.29
N GLN A 204 -10.34 4.33 -0.87
CA GLN A 204 -9.42 3.57 -1.73
C GLN A 204 -10.13 2.96 -2.93
N GLU A 205 -11.36 2.46 -2.79
CA GLU A 205 -12.14 1.95 -3.91
C GLU A 205 -12.48 3.06 -4.92
N GLU A 206 -12.95 4.20 -4.42
CA GLU A 206 -13.33 5.35 -5.26
C GLU A 206 -12.12 5.91 -6.03
N HIS A 207 -10.98 6.05 -5.35
CA HIS A 207 -9.79 6.70 -5.90
C HIS A 207 -8.84 5.73 -6.61
N HIS A 208 -9.04 4.40 -6.52
CA HIS A 208 -8.15 3.39 -7.09
C HIS A 208 -7.80 3.66 -8.56
N SER A 209 -8.82 3.94 -9.37
CA SER A 209 -8.66 4.19 -10.81
C SER A 209 -7.91 5.51 -11.09
N THR A 210 -8.25 6.57 -10.36
CA THR A 210 -7.62 7.89 -10.45
C THR A 210 -6.14 7.81 -10.09
N LEU A 211 -5.81 7.13 -8.99
CA LEU A 211 -4.43 6.94 -8.53
C LEU A 211 -3.60 6.19 -9.59
N LEU A 212 -4.17 5.15 -10.22
CA LEU A 212 -3.51 4.41 -11.29
C LEU A 212 -3.22 5.30 -12.51
N LEU A 213 -4.19 6.12 -12.92
CA LEU A 213 -4.02 7.05 -14.04
C LEU A 213 -2.93 8.10 -13.76
N VAL A 214 -2.87 8.61 -12.52
CA VAL A 214 -1.83 9.56 -12.10
C VAL A 214 -0.45 8.91 -12.11
N ARG A 215 -0.31 7.70 -11.53
CA ARG A 215 0.94 6.92 -11.58
C ARG A 215 1.39 6.73 -13.03
N PHE A 216 0.47 6.31 -13.90
CA PHE A 216 0.76 6.10 -15.32
C PHE A 216 1.17 7.40 -16.02
N GLY A 217 0.43 8.48 -15.81
CA GLY A 217 0.70 9.78 -16.43
C GLY A 217 2.08 10.33 -16.07
N VAL A 218 2.46 10.28 -14.79
CA VAL A 218 3.79 10.74 -14.33
C VAL A 218 4.90 9.84 -14.85
N ALA A 219 4.73 8.51 -14.84
CA ALA A 219 5.71 7.59 -15.39
C ALA A 219 5.90 7.78 -16.91
N ALA A 220 4.82 7.96 -17.66
CA ALA A 220 4.86 8.22 -19.10
C ALA A 220 5.56 9.55 -19.42
N LEU A 221 5.29 10.59 -18.62
CA LEU A 221 5.97 11.88 -18.75
C LEU A 221 7.48 11.76 -18.49
N LEU A 222 7.86 11.09 -17.40
CA LEU A 222 9.27 10.83 -17.08
C LEU A 222 9.97 10.06 -18.21
N TRP A 223 9.33 9.00 -18.70
CA TRP A 223 9.84 8.20 -19.81
C TRP A 223 10.14 9.07 -21.04
N PHE A 224 9.18 9.90 -21.43
CA PHE A 224 9.30 10.77 -22.60
C PHE A 224 10.45 11.78 -22.43
N VAL A 225 10.51 12.47 -21.28
CA VAL A 225 11.55 13.47 -20.99
C VAL A 225 12.94 12.82 -20.98
N LEU A 226 13.10 11.66 -20.35
CA LEU A 226 14.38 10.95 -20.31
C LEU A 226 14.79 10.41 -21.68
N ALA A 227 13.86 9.86 -22.46
CA ALA A 227 14.17 9.34 -23.79
C ALA A 227 14.66 10.46 -24.72
N VAL A 228 14.00 11.62 -24.72
CA VAL A 228 14.40 12.79 -25.50
C VAL A 228 15.71 13.38 -24.99
N GLY A 229 15.87 13.51 -23.67
CA GLY A 229 17.10 14.04 -23.07
C GLY A 229 18.33 13.20 -23.38
N LEU A 230 18.23 11.87 -23.19
CA LEU A 230 19.33 10.93 -23.42
C LEU A 230 19.67 10.79 -24.91
N THR A 231 18.69 10.85 -25.82
CA THR A 231 18.94 10.82 -27.27
C THR A 231 19.72 12.06 -27.72
N LEU A 232 19.29 13.26 -27.30
CA LEU A 232 19.96 14.52 -27.63
C LEU A 232 21.38 14.58 -27.04
N ALA A 233 21.54 14.20 -25.77
CA ALA A 233 22.85 14.14 -25.12
C ALA A 233 23.78 13.14 -25.80
N GLY A 234 23.29 11.95 -26.15
CA GLY A 234 24.04 10.93 -26.86
C GLY A 234 24.55 11.40 -28.21
N TRP A 235 23.71 12.08 -28.98
CA TRP A 235 24.13 12.68 -30.26
C TRP A 235 25.16 13.79 -30.09
N LYS A 236 25.03 14.66 -29.08
CA LYS A 236 26.00 15.72 -28.80
C LYS A 236 27.38 15.16 -28.44
N LEU A 237 27.44 14.12 -27.61
CA LEU A 237 28.70 13.48 -27.19
C LEU A 237 29.39 12.73 -28.32
N PHE A 238 28.65 12.03 -29.19
CA PHE A 238 29.24 11.33 -30.33
C PHE A 238 29.74 12.30 -31.40
N LYS A 239 29.00 13.39 -31.67
CA LYS A 239 29.44 14.44 -32.61
C LYS A 239 30.70 15.17 -32.14
N SER A 240 30.90 15.26 -30.81
CA SER A 240 32.11 15.84 -30.21
C SER A 240 33.35 14.93 -30.24
N LYS A 241 33.20 13.63 -30.56
CA LYS A 241 34.31 12.66 -30.65
C LYS A 241 34.83 12.46 -32.07
N GLU A 242 34.15 13.00 -33.08
CA GLU A 242 34.51 12.90 -34.50
C GLU A 242 35.22 14.15 -35.05
N GLY A 243 35.46 15.17 -34.22
CA GLY A 243 36.27 16.36 -34.54
C GLY A 243 37.56 16.38 -33.75
#